data_AF-A0A0A7UZF0-F1
#
_entry.id   AF-A0A0A7UZF0-F1
#
_cell.length_a   1.000
_cell.length_b   1.000
_cell.length_c   1.000
_cell.angle_alpha   90.00
_cell.angle_beta   90.00
_cell.angle_gamma   90.00
#
_symmetry.space_group_name_H-M   'P 1'
#
loop_
_entity.id
_entity.type
_entity.pdbx_description
1 polymer ?
#
loop_
_entity_poly.entity_id
_entity_poly.type
_entity_poly.pdbx_seq_one_letter_code
_entity_poly.pdbx_strand_id
1 'polypeptide(L)' 'MSQLVYSGKSSLIQDFILKTEPVFLTSDAHEMSCYVCKKGIHDGVSLTAKTLDSKNVMLCEKHFE' A
#
# COMPACT_ATOMS: atom_id res chain seq x y z
N MET A 1 -9.94 19.09 4.31
CA MET A 1 -10.86 19.99 5.04
C MET A 1 -12.07 19.19 5.49
N SER A 2 -12.10 18.72 6.73
CA SER A 2 -13.26 18.06 7.32
C SER A 2 -14.06 19.08 8.12
N GLN A 3 -15.25 19.42 7.64
CA GLN A 3 -16.19 20.32 8.33
C GLN A 3 -16.91 19.52 9.43
N LEU A 4 -16.77 19.96 10.69
CA LEU A 4 -17.55 19.45 11.81
C LEU A 4 -18.89 20.19 11.85
N VAL A 5 -19.97 19.43 11.66
CA VAL A 5 -21.36 19.91 11.72
C VAL A 5 -21.69 20.32 13.15
N TYR A 6 -21.82 21.62 13.39
CA TYR A 6 -22.23 22.16 14.69
C TYR A 6 -23.76 22.11 14.81
N SER A 7 -24.26 21.27 15.73
CA SER A 7 -25.67 21.24 16.13
C SER A 7 -25.80 21.82 17.54
N GLY A 8 -26.68 22.80 17.72
CA GLY A 8 -26.81 23.68 18.90
C GLY A 8 -27.32 23.04 20.20
N LYS A 9 -26.80 21.87 20.58
CA LYS A 9 -26.95 21.28 21.92
C LYS A 9 -25.56 20.89 22.39
N SER A 10 -25.18 21.34 23.59
CA SER A 10 -23.81 21.26 24.16
C SER A 10 -23.05 20.03 23.68
N SER A 11 -22.16 20.21 22.71
CA SER A 11 -21.29 19.15 22.23
C SER A 11 -20.20 18.94 23.27
N LEU A 12 -20.23 17.78 23.94
CA LEU A 12 -19.04 17.25 24.63
C LEU A 12 -17.95 17.08 23.56
N ILE A 13 -17.00 18.01 23.54
CA ILE A 13 -15.81 17.88 22.71
C ILE A 13 -14.88 16.94 23.49
N GLN A 14 -14.69 15.74 22.97
CA GLN A 14 -13.71 14.80 23.50
C GLN A 14 -12.36 15.10 22.87
N ASP A 15 -11.36 15.41 23.71
CA ASP A 15 -9.97 15.49 23.26
C ASP A 15 -9.51 14.11 22.80
N PHE A 16 -9.19 13.99 21.51
CA PHE A 16 -8.56 12.79 20.97
C PHE A 16 -7.09 12.78 21.36
N ILE A 17 -6.78 12.10 22.46
CA ILE A 17 -5.39 11.78 22.82
C ILE A 17 -4.95 10.60 21.97
N LEU A 18 -4.23 10.87 20.88
CA LEU A 18 -3.61 9.82 20.08
C LEU A 18 -2.49 9.18 20.89
N LYS A 19 -2.53 7.86 21.06
CA LYS A 19 -1.44 7.12 21.67
C LYS A 19 -0.19 7.26 20.80
N THR A 20 0.91 7.73 21.38
CA THR A 20 2.21 7.90 20.72
C THR A 20 3.14 6.71 20.93
N GLU A 21 2.64 5.65 21.59
CA GLU A 21 3.38 4.40 21.76
C GLU A 21 3.71 3.82 20.38
N PRO A 22 4.98 3.44 20.13
CA PRO A 22 5.36 2.84 18.86
C PRO A 22 4.63 1.51 18.68
N VAL A 23 3.72 1.49 17.71
CA VAL A 23 3.06 0.26 17.27
C VAL A 23 3.96 -0.39 16.23
N PHE A 24 4.49 -1.57 16.55
CA PHE A 24 5.19 -2.40 15.56
C PHE A 24 4.15 -3.04 14.64
N LEU A 25 4.02 -2.50 13.43
CA LEU A 25 3.19 -3.09 12.39
C LEU A 25 3.99 -4.22 11.72
N THR A 26 3.57 -5.46 11.95
CA THR A 26 4.03 -6.60 11.16
C THR A 26 3.33 -6.56 9.80
N SER A 27 4.11 -6.52 8.73
CA SER A 27 3.60 -6.52 7.35
C SER A 27 3.90 -7.86 6.69
N ASP A 28 2.91 -8.44 6.03
CA ASP A 28 3.07 -9.62 5.16
C ASP A 28 3.53 -9.23 3.75
N ALA A 29 4.16 -8.05 3.60
CA ALA A 29 4.69 -7.61 2.32
C ALA A 29 5.88 -8.48 1.90
N HIS A 30 5.77 -9.10 0.73
CA HIS A 30 6.86 -9.83 0.09
C HIS A 30 7.49 -9.00 -1.02
N GLU A 31 8.80 -9.17 -1.19
CA GLU A 31 9.51 -8.53 -2.29
C GLU A 31 9.00 -9.08 -3.64
N MET A 32 8.61 -8.17 -4.52
CA MET A 32 8.11 -8.51 -5.85
C MET A 32 9.27 -8.69 -6.84
N SER A 33 9.16 -9.73 -7.67
CA SER A 33 10.12 -10.01 -8.74
C SER A 33 9.38 -10.33 -10.04
N CYS A 34 10.08 -10.16 -11.17
CA CYS A 34 9.55 -10.56 -12.47
C CYS A 34 9.24 -12.06 -12.48
N TYR A 35 8.04 -12.44 -12.90
CA TYR A 35 7.57 -13.81 -12.95
C TYR A 35 8.50 -14.72 -13.78
N VAL A 36 9.11 -14.18 -14.84
CA VAL A 36 9.96 -14.92 -15.80
C VAL A 36 11.42 -15.01 -15.33
N CYS A 37 12.11 -13.88 -15.18
CA CYS A 37 13.56 -13.87 -14.88
C CYS A 37 13.91 -13.72 -13.40
N LYS A 38 12.91 -13.59 -12.51
CA LYS A 38 13.07 -13.41 -11.06
C LYS A 38 13.87 -12.17 -10.64
N LYS A 39 14.16 -11.26 -11.57
CA LYS A 39 14.78 -9.98 -11.25
C LYS A 39 13.79 -9.04 -10.56
N GLY A 40 14.23 -8.42 -9.48
CA GLY A 40 13.46 -7.49 -8.67
C GLY A 40 13.88 -6.04 -8.90
N ILE A 41 13.35 -5.16 -8.06
CA ILE A 41 13.70 -3.73 -8.07
C ILE A 41 15.18 -3.52 -7.71
N HIS A 42 15.73 -4.36 -6.83
CA HIS A 42 17.16 -4.32 -6.45
C HIS A 42 18.12 -4.59 -7.63
N ASP A 43 17.65 -5.24 -8.69
CA ASP A 43 18.42 -5.47 -9.92
C ASP A 43 18.40 -4.28 -10.89
N GLY A 44 17.79 -3.15 -10.51
CA GLY A 44 17.61 -1.98 -11.36
C GLY A 44 16.54 -2.17 -12.44
N VAL A 45 15.58 -3.05 -12.20
CA VAL A 45 14.54 -3.43 -13.16
C VAL A 45 13.19 -2.85 -12.76
N SER A 46 12.49 -2.22 -13.70
CA SER A 46 11.10 -1.79 -13.52
C SER A 46 10.16 -2.98 -13.64
N LEU A 47 9.19 -3.09 -12.74
CA LEU A 47 8.16 -4.15 -12.74
C LEU A 47 6.79 -3.55 -13.00
N THR A 48 6.03 -4.19 -13.89
CA THR A 48 4.65 -3.81 -14.25
C THR A 48 3.72 -4.99 -13.98
N ALA A 49 2.59 -4.71 -13.33
CA ALA A 49 1.55 -5.70 -13.10
C ALA A 49 0.77 -5.97 -14.40
N LYS A 50 0.59 -7.24 -14.75
CA LYS A 50 -0.24 -7.69 -15.89
C LYS A 50 -1.14 -8.83 -15.45
N THR A 51 -2.40 -8.81 -15.87
CA THR A 51 -3.31 -9.94 -15.66
C THR A 51 -3.16 -10.93 -16.81
N LEU A 52 -2.74 -12.15 -16.51
CA LEU A 52 -2.61 -13.28 -17.43
C LEU A 52 -3.45 -14.44 -16.90
N ASP A 53 -4.37 -14.98 -17.71
CA ASP A 53 -5.23 -16.11 -17.34
C ASP A 53 -5.87 -15.96 -15.94
N SER A 54 -6.42 -14.78 -15.67
CA SER A 54 -7.04 -14.40 -14.38
C SER A 54 -6.08 -14.34 -13.18
N LYS A 55 -4.77 -14.37 -13.39
CA LYS A 55 -3.74 -14.17 -12.36
C LYS A 55 -3.00 -12.87 -12.59
N ASN A 56 -2.74 -12.12 -11.53
CA ASN A 56 -1.89 -10.93 -11.59
C ASN A 56 -0.43 -11.36 -11.42
N VAL A 57 0.40 -11.05 -12.41
CA VAL A 57 1.83 -11.32 -12.39
C VAL A 57 2.62 -10.03 -12.58
N MET A 58 3.83 -9.97 -12.05
CA MET A 58 4.77 -8.88 -12.31
C MET A 58 5.69 -9.25 -13.46
N LEU A 59 5.83 -8.36 -14.45
CA LEU A 59 6.72 -8.54 -15.58
C LEU A 59 7.68 -7.35 -15.66
N CYS A 60 8.93 -7.62 -16.02
CA CYS A 60 9.84 -6.52 -16.32
C CYS A 60 9.66 -6.04 -17.74
N GLU A 61 10.23 -4.88 -18.07
CA GLU A 61 10.17 -4.25 -19.40
C GLU A 61 10.48 -5.23 -20.54
N LYS A 62 11.43 -6.16 -20.33
CA LYS A 62 11.83 -7.17 -21.33
C LYS A 62 10.84 -8.33 -21.53
N HIS A 63 10.00 -8.61 -20.54
CA HIS A 63 9.03 -9.71 -20.57
C HIS A 63 7.59 -9.22 -20.58
N PHE A 64 7.39 -7.91 -20.71
CA PHE A 64 6.07 -7.30 -20.79
C PHE A 64 5.49 -7.38 -22.20
N GLU A 65 6.36 -7.30 -23.21
CA GLU A 65 6.07 -7.46 -24.65
C GLU A 65 5.39 -8.79 -24.97
#